data_AF-A0A3B4G4T2-F1
#
_entry.id   AF-A0A3B4G4T2-F1
#
_cell.length_a   1.000
_cell.length_b   1.000
_cell.length_c   1.000
_cell.angle_alpha   90.00
_cell.angle_beta   90.00
_cell.angle_gamma   90.00
#
_symmetry.space_group_name_H-M   'P 1'
#
loop_
_entity.id
_entity.type
_entity.pdbx_description
1 polymer ?
#
loop_
_entity_poly.entity_id
_entity_poly.type
_entity_poly.pdbx_seq_one_letter_code
_entity_poly.pdbx_strand_id
1 'polypeptide(L)'
;MLCANCANYNTTCLYPFFFVFTETEKQPTGLQTFIQPNIYIFMPHLRLHPGSLVPNVVLGQGRRGGMNFPKEVQSGLLEVISPSQYYYPDFASLKETFGDSKERVKWRTKQNLDFSFLMLYAQDKGTFYVQLEDDVVAKSGYYDEMKAYATNEASKPWLYLEFSQLGFIGKLFRTRDLPMIAEFFLMFHRDKPIDWLLDHILWVKVCNPEKDDKHCTEQKALLKQRYKPSLFQHVGLHSSLPGKLQHLKDKDFGKQTLYKAHNNPPAEVSSTLKHYQTHSLKSAYEGRDFFWAITPLQGDYILFNFSQPVYTSGYLFRSGNIETNGDKFFNTTVEVLPSSVSNVAPVPVCEPFGTGPGELGSAVKFMVNSVSRGLFPNIYTLP
;
A
#
# COMPACT_ATOMS: atom_id res chain seq x y z
N MET A 1 13.42 14.09 38.29
CA MET A 1 12.74 15.00 39.25
C MET A 1 12.56 14.21 40.55
N LEU A 2 12.91 14.84 41.68
CA LEU A 2 13.03 14.35 43.08
C LEU A 2 11.76 13.64 43.63
N CYS A 3 11.85 12.51 44.36
CA CYS A 3 12.13 12.29 45.81
C CYS A 3 10.97 12.60 46.78
N ALA A 4 10.54 11.63 47.61
CA ALA A 4 10.28 11.79 49.06
C ALA A 4 9.86 10.48 49.78
N ASN A 5 10.40 10.32 50.99
CA ASN A 5 10.26 9.25 51.99
C ASN A 5 9.09 9.50 52.99
N CYS A 6 8.68 8.43 53.70
CA CYS A 6 8.28 8.31 55.14
C CYS A 6 7.11 7.31 55.32
N ALA A 7 6.79 6.71 56.47
CA ALA A 7 7.48 6.13 57.63
C ALA A 7 6.37 5.45 58.50
N ASN A 8 6.58 4.19 58.94
CA ASN A 8 6.01 3.42 60.08
C ASN A 8 4.55 3.63 60.58
N TYR A 9 3.77 2.55 60.72
CA TYR A 9 3.38 1.92 62.01
C TYR A 9 2.49 0.65 61.84
N ASN A 10 2.66 -0.29 62.78
CA ASN A 10 2.06 -1.62 62.97
C ASN A 10 0.55 -1.82 62.68
N THR A 11 0.20 -2.89 61.96
CA THR A 11 -0.61 -4.02 62.48
C THR A 11 -0.70 -5.19 61.48
N THR A 12 -0.73 -6.39 62.03
CA THR A 12 -0.63 -7.72 61.39
C THR A 12 -1.84 -8.13 60.55
N CYS A 13 -1.60 -8.70 59.36
CA CYS A 13 -2.42 -9.80 58.84
C CYS A 13 -1.66 -10.68 57.82
N LEU A 14 -1.45 -11.92 58.24
CA LEU A 14 -1.19 -13.19 57.54
C LEU A 14 -0.97 -13.17 56.01
N TYR A 15 0.22 -13.63 55.58
CA TYR A 15 0.52 -14.74 54.64
C TYR A 15 2.04 -14.67 54.31
N PRO A 16 2.74 -15.79 54.11
CA PRO A 16 4.19 -15.85 54.33
C PRO A 16 4.99 -15.19 53.20
N PHE A 17 5.88 -14.28 53.57
CA PHE A 17 7.08 -13.95 52.80
C PHE A 17 8.27 -14.69 53.40
N PHE A 18 9.16 -15.20 52.56
CA PHE A 18 10.56 -15.41 52.94
C PHE A 18 11.43 -14.53 52.03
N PHE A 19 12.25 -13.68 52.66
CA PHE A 19 13.42 -13.06 52.03
C PHE A 19 14.53 -14.09 51.91
N VAL A 20 15.32 -14.02 50.84
CA VAL A 20 16.57 -14.75 50.70
C VAL A 20 17.72 -13.76 50.87
N PHE A 21 18.57 -14.02 51.87
CA PHE A 21 19.90 -13.45 51.99
C PHE A 21 20.82 -14.11 50.96
N THR A 22 21.70 -13.30 50.38
CA THR A 22 22.79 -13.71 49.51
C THR A 22 23.91 -14.35 50.32
N GLU A 23 24.28 -15.59 50.02
CA GLU A 23 25.68 -16.00 50.05
C GLU A 23 25.94 -17.17 49.12
N THR A 24 27.08 -17.07 48.43
CA THR A 24 27.57 -17.88 47.34
C THR A 24 28.06 -19.27 47.79
N GLU A 25 27.59 -20.35 47.16
CA GLU A 25 28.43 -21.25 46.33
C GLU A 25 27.65 -22.47 45.77
N LYS A 26 27.87 -22.69 44.46
CA LYS A 26 27.84 -23.93 43.64
C LYS A 26 26.61 -24.87 43.61
N GLN A 27 26.12 -25.06 42.38
CA GLN A 27 25.10 -25.97 41.83
C GLN A 27 25.21 -27.45 42.29
N PRO A 28 24.08 -28.21 42.38
CA PRO A 28 23.40 -28.74 41.18
C PRO A 28 21.85 -28.69 41.15
N THR A 29 21.35 -28.40 39.94
CA THR A 29 20.03 -28.71 39.32
C THR A 29 18.74 -28.65 40.15
N GLY A 30 17.84 -27.73 39.77
CA GLY A 30 16.41 -27.93 40.03
C GLY A 30 15.52 -26.68 40.13
N LEU A 31 15.55 -25.75 39.17
CA LEU A 31 14.41 -24.84 38.97
C LEU A 31 14.25 -24.57 37.48
N GLN A 32 13.14 -25.03 36.92
CA GLN A 32 12.81 -24.89 35.51
C GLN A 32 12.42 -23.42 35.25
N THR A 33 13.40 -22.58 34.96
CA THR A 33 13.17 -21.29 34.33
C THR A 33 12.49 -21.56 33.00
N PHE A 34 11.28 -21.03 32.77
CA PHE A 34 10.70 -21.00 31.44
C PHE A 34 11.69 -20.28 30.52
N ILE A 35 12.35 -21.05 29.64
CA ILE A 35 13.26 -20.51 28.63
C ILE A 35 12.37 -19.73 27.66
N GLN A 36 12.52 -18.40 27.61
CA GLN A 36 11.95 -17.62 26.50
C GLN A 36 12.39 -18.29 25.19
N PRO A 37 11.48 -18.51 24.22
CA PRO A 37 11.85 -19.20 23.01
C PRO A 37 13.00 -18.47 22.33
N ASN A 38 14.17 -19.10 22.37
CA ASN A 38 15.37 -18.57 21.77
C ASN A 38 15.43 -19.15 20.35
N ILE A 39 15.94 -18.38 19.39
CA ILE A 39 16.19 -18.80 18.01
C ILE A 39 16.88 -20.18 17.92
N TYR A 40 17.67 -20.56 18.91
CA TYR A 40 18.30 -21.88 19.02
C TYR A 40 17.34 -23.07 19.17
N ILE A 41 16.07 -22.86 19.53
CA ILE A 41 15.05 -23.93 19.55
C ILE A 41 14.72 -24.34 18.12
N PHE A 42 14.54 -23.36 17.24
CA PHE A 42 14.17 -23.58 15.84
C PHE A 42 15.41 -23.79 14.94
N MET A 43 16.56 -23.27 15.36
CA MET A 43 17.83 -23.32 14.64
C MET A 43 18.99 -23.70 15.58
N PRO A 44 19.06 -24.97 16.03
CA PRO A 44 20.05 -25.42 17.02
C PRO A 44 21.49 -25.37 16.51
N HIS A 45 21.71 -25.45 15.19
CA HIS A 45 23.04 -25.39 14.58
C HIS A 45 23.77 -24.06 14.85
N LEU A 46 23.03 -22.98 15.13
CA LEU A 46 23.59 -21.67 15.45
C LEU A 46 24.39 -21.66 16.76
N ARG A 47 24.18 -22.63 17.65
CA ARG A 47 25.01 -22.77 18.87
C ARG A 47 26.47 -23.04 18.55
N LEU A 48 26.75 -23.64 17.39
CA LEU A 48 28.11 -23.89 16.90
C LEU A 48 28.73 -22.64 16.24
N HIS A 49 27.91 -21.63 15.95
CA HIS A 49 28.29 -20.43 15.20
C HIS A 49 27.70 -19.17 15.85
N PRO A 50 28.06 -18.81 17.10
CA PRO A 50 27.41 -17.71 17.83
C PRO A 50 27.47 -16.35 17.11
N GLY A 51 28.48 -16.11 16.27
CA GLY A 51 28.59 -14.90 15.46
C GLY A 51 27.64 -14.84 14.25
N SER A 52 26.91 -15.90 13.93
CA SER A 52 26.05 -15.94 12.73
C SER A 52 24.74 -15.14 12.88
N LEU A 53 24.42 -14.72 14.11
CA LEU A 53 23.28 -13.83 14.40
C LEU A 53 23.66 -12.35 14.28
N VAL A 54 24.95 -12.04 14.16
CA VAL A 54 25.41 -10.68 13.94
C VAL A 54 25.37 -10.41 12.42
N PRO A 55 24.68 -9.35 11.97
CA PRO A 55 24.63 -9.00 10.56
C PRO A 55 26.01 -8.57 10.05
N ASN A 56 26.40 -9.05 8.88
CA ASN A 56 27.50 -8.45 8.15
C ASN A 56 26.96 -7.16 7.51
N VAL A 57 27.27 -6.01 8.10
CA VAL A 57 26.94 -4.71 7.53
C VAL A 57 27.97 -4.41 6.44
N VAL A 58 27.56 -4.56 5.19
CA VAL A 58 28.39 -4.22 4.03
C VAL A 58 28.22 -2.72 3.76
N LEU A 59 29.04 -1.91 4.42
CA LEU A 59 29.19 -0.50 4.06
C LEU A 59 29.92 -0.41 2.72
N GLY A 60 29.15 -0.38 1.63
CA GLY A 60 29.53 0.21 0.34
C GLY A 60 30.95 -0.04 -0.19
N GLN A 61 31.59 -1.19 0.05
CA GLN A 61 32.72 -1.61 -0.76
C GLN A 61 32.13 -2.20 -2.04
N GLY A 62 32.12 -1.38 -3.08
CA GLY A 62 31.39 -1.58 -4.32
C GLY A 62 31.49 -3.00 -4.87
N ARG A 63 30.34 -3.68 -4.93
CA ARG A 63 30.14 -4.67 -5.99
C ARG A 63 30.25 -3.92 -7.31
N ARG A 64 31.18 -4.35 -8.17
CA ARG A 64 31.40 -3.75 -9.50
C ARG A 64 30.08 -3.74 -10.27
N GLY A 65 29.49 -2.55 -10.38
CA GLY A 65 28.22 -2.30 -11.07
C GLY A 65 27.06 -2.00 -10.12
N GLY A 66 26.88 -0.73 -9.73
CA GLY A 66 25.52 -0.21 -9.53
C GLY A 66 25.07 0.33 -8.17
N MET A 67 25.93 0.84 -7.28
CA MET A 67 25.43 1.65 -6.15
C MET A 67 25.66 3.15 -6.41
N ASN A 68 24.61 3.82 -6.90
CA ASN A 68 24.55 5.28 -7.09
C ASN A 68 24.14 6.04 -5.81
N PHE A 69 24.38 5.48 -4.61
CA PHE A 69 23.91 6.05 -3.33
C PHE A 69 24.99 6.10 -2.23
N PRO A 70 26.20 6.63 -2.51
CA PRO A 70 27.29 6.63 -1.53
C PRO A 70 26.98 7.53 -0.32
N LYS A 71 26.21 8.61 -0.51
CA LYS A 71 25.86 9.56 0.55
C LYS A 71 24.91 8.91 1.55
N GLU A 72 23.94 8.16 1.06
CA GLU A 72 22.92 7.48 1.85
C GLU A 72 23.51 6.30 2.63
N VAL A 73 24.48 5.58 2.04
CA VAL A 73 25.24 4.55 2.75
C VAL A 73 26.09 5.17 3.85
N GLN A 74 26.80 6.26 3.55
CA GLN A 74 27.65 6.94 4.54
C GLN A 74 26.85 7.58 5.68
N SER A 75 25.65 8.10 5.41
CA SER A 75 24.78 8.68 6.45
C SER A 75 24.07 7.62 7.31
N GLY A 76 24.12 6.34 6.92
CA GLY A 76 23.35 5.28 7.55
C GLY A 76 21.87 5.27 7.13
N LEU A 77 21.48 6.08 6.15
CA LEU A 77 20.13 6.03 5.57
C LEU A 77 19.90 4.72 4.80
N LEU A 78 20.94 4.20 4.13
CA LEU A 78 20.92 2.93 3.43
C LEU A 78 21.92 1.96 4.06
N GLU A 79 21.41 0.91 4.68
CA GLU A 79 22.21 -0.18 5.23
C GLU A 79 22.03 -1.45 4.39
N VAL A 80 23.14 -2.05 3.96
CA VAL A 80 23.13 -3.34 3.26
C VAL A 80 23.64 -4.39 4.22
N ILE A 81 22.75 -5.27 4.66
CA ILE A 81 23.09 -6.34 5.59
C ILE A 81 23.06 -7.70 4.88
N SER A 82 23.88 -8.62 5.36
CA SER A 82 23.82 -10.01 4.94
C SER A 82 24.05 -10.94 6.13
N PRO A 83 23.20 -11.97 6.34
CA PRO A 83 23.46 -12.97 7.35
C PRO A 83 24.70 -13.79 6.99
N SER A 84 25.39 -14.33 8.00
CA SER A 84 26.47 -15.29 7.79
C SER A 84 25.95 -16.53 7.05
N GLN A 85 26.79 -17.20 6.26
CA GLN A 85 26.42 -18.49 5.65
C GLN A 85 26.00 -19.54 6.70
N TYR A 86 26.56 -19.46 7.91
CA TYR A 86 26.25 -20.35 9.03
C TYR A 86 24.90 -20.05 9.70
N TYR A 87 24.25 -18.94 9.35
CA TYR A 87 22.89 -18.65 9.79
C TYR A 87 21.90 -19.70 9.24
N TYR A 88 22.12 -20.15 8.01
CA TYR A 88 21.20 -21.08 7.36
C TYR A 88 21.44 -22.52 7.82
N PRO A 89 20.37 -23.30 8.05
CA PRO A 89 20.50 -24.73 8.28
C PRO A 89 20.90 -25.46 6.98
N ASP A 90 21.27 -26.73 7.10
CA ASP A 90 21.40 -27.58 5.92
C ASP A 90 20.03 -27.73 5.23
N PHE A 91 19.98 -27.27 3.98
CA PHE A 91 18.77 -27.34 3.15
C PHE A 91 18.61 -28.69 2.46
N ALA A 92 19.63 -29.55 2.43
CA ALA A 92 19.56 -30.84 1.76
C ALA A 92 18.51 -31.78 2.41
N SER A 93 18.27 -31.62 3.71
CA SER A 93 17.30 -32.41 4.46
C SER A 93 15.85 -31.90 4.37
N LEU A 94 15.58 -30.83 3.62
CA LEU A 94 14.23 -30.31 3.46
C LEU A 94 13.34 -31.30 2.69
N LYS A 95 12.14 -31.54 3.22
CA LYS A 95 11.13 -32.40 2.60
C LYS A 95 10.33 -31.60 1.58
N GLU A 96 10.03 -32.21 0.45
CA GLU A 96 9.08 -31.65 -0.53
C GLU A 96 7.68 -31.63 0.07
N THR A 97 6.94 -30.55 -0.19
CA THR A 97 5.60 -30.31 0.36
C THR A 97 4.76 -29.54 -0.65
N PHE A 98 3.44 -29.69 -0.62
CA PHE A 98 2.51 -28.96 -1.50
C PHE A 98 2.76 -29.15 -3.00
N GLY A 99 3.47 -30.22 -3.39
CA GLY A 99 3.88 -30.45 -4.78
C GLY A 99 5.01 -29.54 -5.27
N ASP A 100 5.64 -28.77 -4.38
CA ASP A 100 6.81 -27.94 -4.72
C ASP A 100 8.06 -28.82 -4.91
N SER A 101 8.90 -28.48 -5.89
CA SER A 101 10.23 -29.09 -6.06
C SER A 101 11.14 -28.77 -4.87
N LYS A 102 12.20 -29.56 -4.66
CA LYS A 102 13.25 -29.24 -3.67
C LYS A 102 13.78 -27.81 -3.77
N GLU A 103 14.01 -27.29 -4.97
CA GLU A 103 14.51 -25.92 -5.19
C GLU A 103 13.50 -24.89 -4.70
N ARG A 104 12.21 -25.11 -4.98
CA ARG A 104 11.13 -24.24 -4.54
C ARG A 104 10.96 -24.27 -3.02
N VAL A 105 11.05 -25.45 -2.40
CA VAL A 105 11.03 -25.63 -0.95
C VAL A 105 12.23 -24.94 -0.28
N LYS A 106 13.43 -25.13 -0.84
CA LYS A 106 14.63 -24.43 -0.39
C LYS A 106 14.47 -22.92 -0.48
N TRP A 107 13.95 -22.42 -1.60
CA TRP A 107 13.71 -20.99 -1.81
C TRP A 107 12.77 -20.41 -0.75
N ARG A 108 11.59 -21.04 -0.52
CA ARG A 108 10.61 -20.50 0.45
C ARG A 108 11.10 -20.61 1.88
N THR A 109 11.87 -21.65 2.19
CA THR A 109 12.50 -21.81 3.51
C THR A 109 13.55 -20.73 3.74
N LYS A 110 14.41 -20.47 2.75
CA LYS A 110 15.40 -19.40 2.83
C LYS A 110 14.73 -18.03 2.97
N GLN A 111 13.67 -17.76 2.21
CA GLN A 111 12.93 -16.50 2.28
C GLN A 111 12.36 -16.25 3.69
N ASN A 112 11.76 -17.27 4.33
CA ASN A 112 11.31 -17.16 5.72
C ASN A 112 12.45 -16.74 6.65
N LEU A 113 13.61 -17.40 6.52
CA LEU A 113 14.79 -17.12 7.35
C LEU A 113 15.37 -15.72 7.10
N ASP A 114 15.41 -15.28 5.84
CA ASP A 114 15.90 -13.96 5.44
C ASP A 114 15.01 -12.85 6.01
N PHE A 115 13.69 -12.99 5.91
CA PHE A 115 12.74 -12.01 6.47
C PHE A 115 12.75 -12.00 7.99
N SER A 116 12.81 -13.16 8.65
CA SER A 116 13.00 -13.21 10.10
C SER A 116 14.29 -12.50 10.54
N PHE A 117 15.39 -12.71 9.82
CA PHE A 117 16.67 -12.05 10.13
C PHE A 117 16.55 -10.53 10.01
N LEU A 118 15.98 -10.05 8.90
CA LEU A 118 15.79 -8.63 8.65
C LEU A 118 14.84 -7.96 9.66
N MET A 119 13.75 -8.64 10.03
CA MET A 119 12.80 -8.15 11.04
C MET A 119 13.45 -8.02 12.43
N LEU A 120 14.23 -9.03 12.84
CA LEU A 120 14.97 -8.97 14.10
C LEU A 120 16.02 -7.86 14.09
N TYR A 121 16.72 -7.68 12.97
CA TYR A 121 17.66 -6.58 12.79
C TYR A 121 17.01 -5.19 12.90
N ALA A 122 15.80 -5.04 12.35
CA ALA A 122 15.12 -3.75 12.27
C ALA A 122 14.36 -3.35 13.56
N GLN A 123 14.33 -4.22 14.58
CA GLN A 123 13.48 -4.04 15.77
C GLN A 123 13.77 -2.73 16.51
N ASP A 124 15.03 -2.30 16.60
CA ASP A 124 15.46 -1.11 17.33
C ASP A 124 15.71 0.11 16.42
N LYS A 125 15.43 -0.02 15.11
CA LYS A 125 15.75 1.00 14.10
C LYS A 125 14.68 2.07 13.92
N GLY A 126 13.47 1.86 14.43
CA GLY A 126 12.38 2.82 14.29
C GLY A 126 11.09 2.40 14.98
N THR A 127 10.03 3.19 14.81
CA THR A 127 8.69 2.92 15.35
C THR A 127 7.91 1.91 14.48
N PHE A 128 8.15 1.96 13.17
CA PHE A 128 7.49 1.13 12.18
C PHE A 128 8.51 0.45 11.28
N TYR A 129 8.18 -0.75 10.84
CA TYR A 129 8.92 -1.53 9.85
C TYR A 129 8.03 -1.77 8.64
N VAL A 130 8.57 -1.63 7.44
CA VAL A 130 7.85 -1.91 6.20
C VAL A 130 8.63 -2.96 5.42
N GLN A 131 7.97 -4.07 5.10
CA GLN A 131 8.54 -5.06 4.20
C GLN A 131 8.31 -4.64 2.74
N LEU A 132 9.40 -4.59 1.97
CA LEU A 132 9.39 -4.42 0.52
C LEU A 132 10.26 -5.50 -0.13
N GLU A 133 10.12 -5.65 -1.45
CA GLU A 133 10.93 -6.51 -2.32
C GLU A 133 11.67 -5.63 -3.34
N ASP A 134 12.64 -6.20 -4.06
CA ASP A 134 13.50 -5.51 -5.02
C ASP A 134 12.80 -5.17 -6.34
N ASP A 135 11.68 -5.83 -6.64
CA ASP A 135 10.92 -5.68 -7.88
C ASP A 135 9.57 -4.99 -7.66
N VAL A 136 9.56 -3.90 -6.89
CA VAL A 136 8.35 -3.08 -6.64
C VAL A 136 8.41 -1.72 -7.31
N VAL A 137 7.27 -1.28 -7.84
CA VAL A 137 7.04 0.12 -8.21
C VAL A 137 6.16 0.77 -7.15
N ALA A 138 6.63 1.92 -6.66
CA ALA A 138 5.92 2.73 -5.67
C ALA A 138 5.18 3.90 -6.34
N LYS A 139 3.99 4.23 -5.82
CA LYS A 139 3.25 5.45 -6.19
C LYS A 139 4.02 6.70 -5.71
N SER A 140 3.99 7.78 -6.49
CA SER A 140 4.50 9.08 -6.00
C SER A 140 3.78 9.50 -4.71
N GLY A 141 4.52 10.00 -3.74
CA GLY A 141 3.99 10.38 -2.41
C GLY A 141 3.72 9.20 -1.47
N TYR A 142 4.13 7.97 -1.81
CA TYR A 142 3.84 6.78 -0.98
C TYR A 142 4.26 6.95 0.49
N TYR A 143 5.41 7.56 0.75
CA TYR A 143 5.93 7.73 2.10
C TYR A 143 5.00 8.57 2.98
N ASP A 144 4.55 9.73 2.46
CA ASP A 144 3.67 10.64 3.19
C ASP A 144 2.29 10.00 3.40
N GLU A 145 1.75 9.32 2.38
CA GLU A 145 0.48 8.58 2.48
C GLU A 145 0.57 7.47 3.54
N MET A 146 1.65 6.69 3.55
CA MET A 146 1.87 5.64 4.55
C MET A 146 1.98 6.19 5.96
N LYS A 147 2.78 7.25 6.14
CA LYS A 147 3.00 7.88 7.44
C LYS A 147 1.72 8.46 8.01
N ALA A 148 0.95 9.18 7.19
CA ALA A 148 -0.34 9.74 7.58
C ALA A 148 -1.32 8.63 7.99
N TYR A 149 -1.43 7.56 7.18
CA TYR A 149 -2.31 6.44 7.47
C TYR A 149 -1.91 5.71 8.76
N ALA A 150 -0.64 5.36 8.93
CA ALA A 150 -0.16 4.69 10.14
C ALA A 150 -0.37 5.52 11.41
N THR A 151 -0.26 6.86 11.30
CA THR A 151 -0.51 7.78 12.42
C THR A 151 -1.99 7.84 12.76
N ASN A 152 -2.86 7.98 11.75
CA ASN A 152 -4.32 8.01 11.94
C ASN A 152 -4.85 6.70 12.53
N GLU A 153 -4.21 5.58 12.20
CA GLU A 153 -4.59 4.25 12.66
C GLU A 153 -3.90 3.82 13.96
N ALA A 154 -3.03 4.65 14.54
CA ALA A 154 -2.14 4.24 15.63
C ALA A 154 -2.87 3.66 16.86
N SER A 155 -4.07 4.18 17.18
CA SER A 155 -4.88 3.76 18.32
C SER A 155 -5.61 2.43 18.13
N LYS A 156 -5.75 1.94 16.90
CA LYS A 156 -6.47 0.70 16.61
C LYS A 156 -5.59 -0.54 16.85
N PRO A 157 -6.15 -1.69 17.26
CA PRO A 157 -5.39 -2.89 17.61
C PRO A 157 -5.01 -3.74 16.38
N TRP A 158 -4.59 -3.13 15.28
CA TRP A 158 -4.13 -3.86 14.11
C TRP A 158 -2.78 -4.57 14.36
N LEU A 159 -2.56 -5.70 13.69
CA LEU A 159 -1.28 -6.41 13.65
C LEU A 159 -0.35 -5.82 12.58
N TYR A 160 -0.89 -5.55 11.39
CA TYR A 160 -0.16 -4.87 10.32
C TYR A 160 -1.08 -4.06 9.42
N LEU A 161 -0.51 -3.09 8.72
CA LEU A 161 -1.21 -2.30 7.70
C LEU A 161 -0.78 -2.78 6.30
N GLU A 162 -1.75 -2.89 5.39
CA GLU A 162 -1.53 -3.34 4.02
C GLU A 162 -1.57 -2.19 3.04
N PHE A 163 -0.45 -1.94 2.36
CA PHE A 163 -0.31 -1.00 1.24
C PHE A 163 -0.18 -1.71 -0.12
N SER A 164 -0.16 -3.04 -0.11
CA SER A 164 -0.35 -3.92 -1.27
C SER A 164 -1.07 -5.19 -0.83
N GLN A 165 -1.95 -5.74 -1.67
CA GLN A 165 -2.62 -7.02 -1.45
C GLN A 165 -1.75 -8.21 -1.81
N LEU A 166 -0.78 -8.01 -2.71
CA LEU A 166 -0.01 -9.10 -3.27
C LEU A 166 1.09 -9.51 -2.30
N GLY A 167 1.08 -10.78 -1.92
CA GLY A 167 2.15 -11.40 -1.13
C GLY A 167 2.50 -10.61 0.15
N PHE A 168 3.80 -10.53 0.42
CA PHE A 168 4.38 -9.96 1.64
C PHE A 168 4.90 -8.52 1.44
N ILE A 169 4.70 -7.94 0.26
CA ILE A 169 5.12 -6.57 -0.04
C ILE A 169 4.16 -5.55 0.57
N GLY A 170 4.71 -4.38 0.92
CA GLY A 170 3.94 -3.25 1.43
C GLY A 170 3.22 -3.55 2.75
N LYS A 171 3.77 -4.46 3.57
CA LYS A 171 3.25 -4.77 4.90
C LYS A 171 3.99 -3.93 5.93
N LEU A 172 3.26 -3.05 6.61
CA LEU A 172 3.80 -2.20 7.67
C LEU A 172 3.44 -2.79 9.03
N PHE A 173 4.44 -2.96 9.89
CA PHE A 173 4.35 -3.50 11.24
C PHE A 173 4.83 -2.46 12.26
N ARG A 174 4.35 -2.56 13.49
CA ARG A 174 5.02 -1.87 14.61
C ARG A 174 6.26 -2.67 14.97
N THR A 175 7.40 -2.01 15.19
CA THR A 175 8.65 -2.70 15.52
C THR A 175 8.56 -3.52 16.80
N ARG A 176 7.76 -3.07 17.79
CA ARG A 176 7.47 -3.81 19.02
C ARG A 176 6.83 -5.20 18.79
N ASP A 177 6.13 -5.37 17.67
CA ASP A 177 5.41 -6.61 17.36
C ASP A 177 6.29 -7.58 16.52
N LEU A 178 7.42 -7.11 15.98
CA LEU A 178 8.32 -7.91 15.13
C LEU A 178 8.88 -9.15 15.81
N PRO A 179 9.29 -9.16 17.10
CA PRO A 179 9.83 -10.37 17.73
C PRO A 179 8.86 -11.55 17.67
N MET A 180 7.59 -11.33 18.00
CA MET A 180 6.56 -12.37 17.98
C MET A 180 6.31 -12.88 16.56
N ILE A 181 6.30 -11.97 15.58
CA ILE A 181 6.08 -12.31 14.16
C ILE A 181 7.28 -13.10 13.62
N ALA A 182 8.49 -12.62 13.86
CA ALA A 182 9.73 -13.28 13.43
C ALA A 182 9.87 -14.66 14.07
N GLU A 183 9.52 -14.81 15.35
CA GLU A 183 9.53 -16.09 16.05
C GLU A 183 8.54 -17.08 15.44
N PHE A 184 7.31 -16.65 15.11
CA PHE A 184 6.34 -17.50 14.42
C PHE A 184 6.87 -17.96 13.05
N PHE A 185 7.52 -17.06 12.30
CA PHE A 185 8.15 -17.43 11.02
C PHE A 185 9.29 -18.41 11.20
N LEU A 186 10.12 -18.24 12.23
CA LEU A 186 11.20 -19.17 12.57
C LEU A 186 10.66 -20.53 13.00
N MET A 187 9.56 -20.57 13.74
CA MET A 187 8.93 -21.82 14.17
C MET A 187 8.50 -22.69 12.99
N PHE A 188 7.94 -22.08 11.94
CA PHE A 188 7.38 -22.78 10.78
C PHE A 188 8.17 -22.54 9.48
N HIS A 189 9.45 -22.15 9.58
CA HIS A 189 10.24 -21.71 8.43
C HIS A 189 10.35 -22.76 7.32
N ARG A 190 10.28 -24.04 7.66
CA ARG A 190 10.35 -25.17 6.71
C ARG A 190 8.98 -25.57 6.16
N ASP A 191 7.90 -25.21 6.86
CA ASP A 191 6.60 -25.83 6.66
C ASP A 191 5.72 -25.09 5.68
N LYS A 192 5.75 -23.76 5.64
CA LYS A 192 4.88 -22.95 4.76
C LYS A 192 5.62 -21.73 4.22
N PRO A 193 5.23 -21.19 3.05
CA PRO A 193 5.73 -19.89 2.58
C PRO A 193 5.28 -18.75 3.49
N ILE A 194 6.01 -17.63 3.45
CA ILE A 194 5.84 -16.50 4.37
C ILE A 194 4.42 -15.91 4.37
N ASP A 195 3.80 -15.77 3.19
CA ASP A 195 2.46 -15.19 3.04
C ASP A 195 1.42 -15.99 3.81
N TRP A 196 1.57 -17.32 3.76
CA TRP A 196 0.69 -18.22 4.47
C TRP A 196 0.95 -18.12 5.95
N LEU A 197 2.21 -18.10 6.39
CA LEU A 197 2.53 -17.93 7.81
C LEU A 197 1.94 -16.64 8.38
N LEU A 198 2.02 -15.52 7.65
CA LEU A 198 1.40 -14.27 8.06
C LEU A 198 -0.13 -14.41 8.23
N ASP A 199 -0.82 -15.03 7.27
CA ASP A 199 -2.26 -15.27 7.38
C ASP A 199 -2.62 -16.27 8.51
N HIS A 200 -1.75 -17.24 8.80
CA HIS A 200 -1.92 -18.17 9.92
C HIS A 200 -1.79 -17.46 11.27
N ILE A 201 -0.91 -16.45 11.41
CA ILE A 201 -0.86 -15.62 12.62
C ILE A 201 -2.23 -14.98 12.85
N LEU A 202 -2.85 -14.41 11.82
CA LEU A 202 -4.19 -13.82 11.93
C LEU A 202 -5.24 -14.88 12.28
N TRP A 203 -5.20 -16.03 11.60
CA TRP A 203 -6.15 -17.11 11.85
C TRP A 203 -6.11 -17.55 13.32
N VAL A 204 -4.91 -17.82 13.85
CA VAL A 204 -4.71 -18.24 15.25
C VAL A 204 -5.15 -17.16 16.23
N LYS A 205 -4.99 -15.88 15.88
CA LYS A 205 -5.35 -14.77 16.78
C LYS A 205 -6.84 -14.51 16.89
N VAL A 206 -7.60 -14.67 15.79
CA VAL A 206 -8.97 -14.14 15.76
C VAL A 206 -10.04 -15.02 15.12
N CYS A 207 -9.68 -16.11 14.44
CA CYS A 207 -10.68 -16.98 13.84
C CYS A 207 -11.21 -17.98 14.87
N ASN A 208 -12.53 -18.06 14.96
CA ASN A 208 -13.22 -19.07 15.77
C ASN A 208 -13.58 -20.27 14.89
N PRO A 209 -13.05 -21.48 15.15
CA PRO A 209 -13.35 -22.69 14.37
C PRO A 209 -14.84 -23.09 14.36
N GLU A 210 -15.63 -22.64 15.32
CA GLU A 210 -17.07 -22.91 15.41
C GLU A 210 -17.92 -21.94 14.57
N LYS A 211 -17.30 -20.93 13.96
CA LYS A 211 -17.97 -19.92 13.13
C LYS A 211 -17.61 -20.07 11.66
N ASP A 212 -18.37 -19.38 10.82
CA ASP A 212 -18.20 -19.42 9.37
C ASP A 212 -16.97 -18.62 8.88
N ASP A 213 -16.60 -18.88 7.63
CA ASP A 213 -15.46 -18.23 6.98
C ASP A 213 -15.65 -16.70 6.86
N LYS A 214 -16.90 -16.24 6.76
CA LYS A 214 -17.23 -14.82 6.72
C LYS A 214 -16.81 -14.15 8.02
N HIS A 215 -17.17 -14.72 9.17
CA HIS A 215 -16.74 -14.22 10.46
C HIS A 215 -15.21 -14.15 10.57
N CYS A 216 -14.51 -15.23 10.23
CA CYS A 216 -13.04 -15.25 10.25
C CYS A 216 -12.45 -14.15 9.34
N THR A 217 -13.00 -13.98 8.14
CA THR A 217 -12.55 -12.95 7.18
C THR A 217 -12.72 -11.53 7.74
N GLU A 218 -13.87 -11.22 8.35
CA GLU A 218 -14.15 -9.93 8.97
C GLU A 218 -13.22 -9.66 10.16
N GLN A 219 -12.99 -10.66 11.01
CA GLN A 219 -12.08 -10.52 12.15
C GLN A 219 -10.63 -10.31 11.71
N LYS A 220 -10.17 -11.07 10.71
CA LYS A 220 -8.85 -10.86 10.12
C LYS A 220 -8.71 -9.42 9.59
N ALA A 221 -9.73 -8.90 8.89
CA ALA A 221 -9.70 -7.55 8.33
C ALA A 221 -9.48 -6.43 9.37
N LEU A 222 -9.91 -6.62 10.62
CA LEU A 222 -9.64 -5.68 11.71
C LEU A 222 -8.16 -5.64 12.11
N LEU A 223 -7.46 -6.78 12.00
CA LEU A 223 -6.03 -6.90 12.32
C LEU A 223 -5.11 -6.60 11.13
N LYS A 224 -5.59 -6.74 9.88
CA LYS A 224 -4.86 -6.39 8.66
C LYS A 224 -5.55 -5.24 7.92
N GLN A 225 -5.46 -4.05 8.49
CA GLN A 225 -6.17 -2.90 7.90
C GLN A 225 -5.53 -2.47 6.60
N ARG A 226 -6.37 -2.24 5.61
CA ARG A 226 -5.93 -2.05 4.24
C ARG A 226 -6.08 -0.60 3.78
N TYR A 227 -4.98 -0.04 3.30
CA TYR A 227 -4.97 1.23 2.60
C TYR A 227 -5.46 1.05 1.15
N LYS A 228 -6.27 2.00 0.68
CA LYS A 228 -6.78 2.06 -0.69
C LYS A 228 -6.63 3.47 -1.24
N PRO A 229 -6.16 3.66 -2.49
CA PRO A 229 -5.66 2.63 -3.42
C PRO A 229 -4.30 2.05 -2.98
N SER A 230 -3.91 0.87 -3.50
CA SER A 230 -2.62 0.26 -3.17
C SER A 230 -1.45 1.16 -3.62
N LEU A 231 -0.41 1.25 -2.81
CA LEU A 231 0.77 2.12 -3.04
C LEU A 231 1.93 1.41 -3.72
N PHE A 232 1.95 0.07 -3.69
CA PHE A 232 3.00 -0.75 -4.27
C PHE A 232 2.44 -1.80 -5.23
N GLN A 233 3.17 -2.01 -6.31
CA GLN A 233 2.93 -3.07 -7.29
C GLN A 233 4.21 -3.82 -7.57
N HIS A 234 4.12 -5.13 -7.51
CA HIS A 234 5.17 -6.02 -7.98
C HIS A 234 5.31 -5.91 -9.50
N VAL A 235 6.49 -5.54 -10.00
CA VAL A 235 6.84 -5.43 -11.42
C VAL A 235 7.91 -6.46 -11.71
N GLY A 236 7.47 -7.70 -11.91
CA GLY A 236 8.32 -8.79 -12.33
C GLY A 236 7.61 -9.56 -13.43
N LEU A 237 7.84 -9.22 -14.70
CA LEU A 237 7.34 -10.02 -15.82
C LEU A 237 8.02 -11.40 -15.84
N HIS A 238 9.21 -11.53 -15.25
CA HIS A 238 9.97 -12.76 -15.10
C HIS A 238 10.25 -13.00 -13.62
N SER A 239 9.66 -14.06 -13.06
CA SER A 239 10.10 -14.58 -11.76
C SER A 239 11.56 -15.06 -11.87
N SER A 240 12.31 -14.99 -10.77
CA SER A 240 13.61 -15.68 -10.62
C SER A 240 13.49 -17.21 -10.75
N LEU A 241 12.27 -17.75 -10.81
CA LEU A 241 11.97 -19.13 -11.18
C LEU A 241 11.78 -19.27 -12.70
N PRO A 242 12.56 -20.13 -13.39
CA PRO A 242 12.44 -20.36 -14.83
C PRO A 242 10.99 -20.69 -15.23
N GLY A 243 10.44 -19.93 -16.18
CA GLY A 243 9.13 -20.21 -16.79
C GLY A 243 7.90 -19.65 -16.05
N LYS A 244 8.06 -18.92 -14.94
CA LYS A 244 6.93 -18.30 -14.23
C LYS A 244 6.78 -16.83 -14.60
N LEU A 245 5.93 -16.56 -15.60
CA LEU A 245 5.45 -15.20 -15.89
C LEU A 245 4.46 -14.78 -14.81
N GLN A 246 4.75 -13.69 -14.09
CA GLN A 246 3.87 -13.18 -13.04
C GLN A 246 2.97 -12.07 -13.61
N HIS A 247 1.73 -12.44 -13.95
CA HIS A 247 0.73 -11.52 -14.51
C HIS A 247 -0.16 -10.85 -13.45
N LEU A 248 0.08 -11.12 -12.16
CA LEU A 248 -0.75 -10.60 -11.08
C LEU A 248 -0.49 -9.10 -10.87
N LYS A 249 -1.50 -8.29 -11.21
CA LYS A 249 -1.59 -6.88 -10.81
C LYS A 249 -2.43 -6.75 -9.55
N ASP A 250 -2.01 -5.90 -8.61
CA ASP A 250 -2.84 -5.57 -7.47
C ASP A 250 -4.07 -4.84 -8.00
N LYS A 251 -5.25 -5.37 -7.66
CA LYS A 251 -6.55 -4.90 -8.15
C LYS A 251 -6.80 -3.41 -7.89
N ASP A 252 -6.13 -2.83 -6.90
CA ASP A 252 -6.31 -1.43 -6.54
C ASP A 252 -5.04 -0.59 -6.73
N PHE A 253 -3.96 -1.17 -7.29
CA PHE A 253 -2.78 -0.40 -7.68
C PHE A 253 -3.01 0.26 -9.03
N GLY A 254 -2.71 1.56 -9.12
CA GLY A 254 -2.95 2.31 -10.35
C GLY A 254 -4.42 2.57 -10.67
N LYS A 255 -5.37 2.20 -9.77
CA LYS A 255 -6.71 2.81 -9.73
C LYS A 255 -6.56 4.27 -9.33
N GLN A 256 -6.12 5.09 -10.28
CA GLN A 256 -6.17 6.53 -10.17
C GLN A 256 -7.63 6.94 -10.22
N THR A 257 -7.99 7.98 -9.48
CA THR A 257 -9.32 8.56 -9.54
C THR A 257 -9.60 8.97 -11.00
N LEU A 258 -10.56 8.30 -11.65
CA LEU A 258 -10.88 8.50 -13.07
C LEU A 258 -11.52 9.88 -13.33
N TYR A 259 -11.98 10.55 -12.28
CA TYR A 259 -12.55 11.88 -12.30
C TYR A 259 -11.97 12.72 -11.17
N LYS A 260 -12.13 14.04 -11.26
CA LYS A 260 -11.78 14.97 -10.19
C LYS A 260 -13.06 15.61 -9.68
N ALA A 261 -13.36 15.45 -8.40
CA ALA A 261 -14.52 16.08 -7.77
C ALA A 261 -14.44 17.62 -7.90
N HIS A 262 -15.57 18.25 -8.18
CA HIS A 262 -15.72 19.69 -8.40
C HIS A 262 -17.17 20.13 -8.17
N ASN A 263 -17.41 21.44 -8.11
CA ASN A 263 -18.74 22.03 -7.98
C ASN A 263 -18.95 23.02 -9.11
N ASN A 264 -19.96 22.81 -9.96
CA ASN A 264 -20.34 23.73 -11.02
C ASN A 264 -21.58 24.55 -10.62
N PRO A 265 -21.80 25.73 -11.24
CA PRO A 265 -23.06 26.47 -11.14
C PRO A 265 -24.26 25.61 -11.57
N PRO A 266 -25.47 25.84 -11.05
CA PRO A 266 -26.65 25.11 -11.50
C PRO A 266 -26.90 25.28 -13.00
N ALA A 267 -27.00 24.16 -13.72
CA ALA A 267 -27.36 24.14 -15.14
C ALA A 267 -28.21 22.91 -15.45
N GLU A 268 -29.09 23.05 -16.43
CA GLU A 268 -29.72 21.90 -17.08
C GLU A 268 -28.76 21.37 -18.14
N VAL A 269 -28.38 20.09 -18.01
CA VAL A 269 -27.41 19.45 -18.89
C VAL A 269 -28.10 18.44 -19.78
N SER A 270 -27.84 18.51 -21.08
CA SER A 270 -28.36 17.57 -22.06
C SER A 270 -27.31 17.23 -23.11
N SER A 271 -27.47 16.06 -23.75
CA SER A 271 -26.57 15.64 -24.82
C SER A 271 -27.28 14.64 -25.75
N THR A 272 -26.87 14.63 -27.02
CA THR A 272 -27.27 13.61 -27.99
C THR A 272 -26.54 12.28 -27.77
N LEU A 273 -25.44 12.30 -27.02
CA LEU A 273 -24.59 11.16 -26.74
C LEU A 273 -25.23 10.23 -25.70
N LYS A 274 -25.27 8.93 -26.01
CA LYS A 274 -25.75 7.92 -25.06
C LYS A 274 -24.65 7.55 -24.07
N HIS A 275 -24.94 7.69 -22.78
CA HIS A 275 -24.02 7.27 -21.73
C HIS A 275 -23.92 5.74 -21.64
N TYR A 276 -22.76 5.24 -21.24
CA TYR A 276 -22.47 3.85 -20.97
C TYR A 276 -22.59 3.59 -19.46
N GLN A 277 -23.25 2.49 -19.12
CA GLN A 277 -23.50 2.07 -17.74
C GLN A 277 -24.13 3.22 -16.91
N THR A 278 -23.55 3.60 -15.78
CA THR A 278 -24.07 4.62 -14.87
C THR A 278 -23.34 5.97 -14.99
N HIS A 279 -22.36 6.07 -15.89
CA HIS A 279 -21.46 7.23 -16.03
C HIS A 279 -22.13 8.35 -16.85
N SER A 280 -23.08 9.05 -16.24
CA SER A 280 -23.93 10.05 -16.92
C SER A 280 -23.32 11.45 -17.00
N LEU A 281 -23.77 12.26 -17.97
CA LEU A 281 -23.40 13.68 -18.09
C LEU A 281 -23.74 14.48 -16.83
N LYS A 282 -24.89 14.19 -16.21
CA LYS A 282 -25.30 14.85 -14.97
C LYS A 282 -24.34 14.54 -13.83
N SER A 283 -23.96 13.28 -13.66
CA SER A 283 -22.98 12.88 -12.64
C SER A 283 -21.62 13.54 -12.86
N ALA A 284 -21.21 13.71 -14.12
CA ALA A 284 -19.98 14.40 -14.49
C ALA A 284 -20.03 15.90 -14.18
N TYR A 285 -21.14 16.57 -14.51
CA TYR A 285 -21.32 18.00 -14.25
C TYR A 285 -21.41 18.33 -12.76
N GLU A 286 -21.97 17.43 -11.96
CA GLU A 286 -22.06 17.56 -10.50
C GLU A 286 -20.78 17.11 -9.77
N GLY A 287 -19.73 16.71 -10.51
CA GLY A 287 -18.45 16.29 -9.93
C GLY A 287 -18.49 15.00 -9.10
N ARG A 288 -19.51 14.15 -9.30
CA ARG A 288 -19.68 12.87 -8.58
C ARG A 288 -19.13 11.67 -9.33
N ASP A 289 -18.94 11.80 -10.63
CA ASP A 289 -18.43 10.75 -11.52
C ASP A 289 -17.83 11.38 -12.80
N PHE A 290 -17.53 10.57 -13.82
CA PHE A 290 -17.25 11.02 -15.19
C PHE A 290 -18.41 10.67 -16.14
N PHE A 291 -18.38 11.22 -17.36
CA PHE A 291 -19.34 10.88 -18.41
C PHE A 291 -18.67 9.94 -19.43
N TRP A 292 -19.25 8.75 -19.60
CA TRP A 292 -18.78 7.77 -20.56
C TRP A 292 -19.81 7.70 -21.68
N ALA A 293 -19.54 8.25 -22.85
CA ALA A 293 -20.43 8.06 -24.00
C ALA A 293 -19.93 6.94 -24.93
N ILE A 294 -20.85 6.37 -25.70
CA ILE A 294 -20.52 5.35 -26.71
C ILE A 294 -20.75 5.96 -28.09
N THR A 295 -19.76 5.80 -28.98
CA THR A 295 -19.86 6.12 -30.42
C THR A 295 -20.31 7.56 -30.71
N PRO A 296 -19.49 8.58 -30.38
CA PRO A 296 -19.74 9.93 -30.83
C PRO A 296 -19.72 10.02 -32.36
N LEU A 297 -20.74 10.66 -32.93
CA LEU A 297 -20.85 10.94 -34.36
C LEU A 297 -20.62 12.42 -34.63
N GLN A 298 -20.26 12.74 -35.87
CA GLN A 298 -20.17 14.13 -36.32
C GLN A 298 -21.53 14.82 -36.12
N GLY A 299 -21.52 15.98 -35.46
CA GLY A 299 -22.72 16.76 -35.14
C GLY A 299 -23.35 16.44 -33.78
N ASP A 300 -22.84 15.45 -33.05
CA ASP A 300 -23.24 15.25 -31.66
C ASP A 300 -22.86 16.45 -30.80
N TYR A 301 -23.66 16.72 -29.77
CA TYR A 301 -23.42 17.85 -28.89
C TYR A 301 -23.68 17.55 -27.42
N ILE A 302 -23.06 18.37 -26.58
CA ILE A 302 -23.35 18.52 -25.16
C ILE A 302 -23.79 19.97 -24.93
N LEU A 303 -24.90 20.16 -24.23
CA LEU A 303 -25.50 21.47 -23.97
C LEU A 303 -25.58 21.72 -22.47
N PHE A 304 -25.03 22.86 -22.05
CA PHE A 304 -25.20 23.44 -20.73
C PHE A 304 -26.13 24.64 -20.85
N ASN A 305 -27.31 24.53 -20.24
CA ASN A 305 -28.30 25.58 -20.23
C ASN A 305 -28.39 26.18 -18.83
N PHE A 306 -28.00 27.45 -18.69
CA PHE A 306 -28.06 28.16 -17.42
C PHE A 306 -29.36 28.95 -17.34
N SER A 307 -30.08 28.85 -16.22
CA SER A 307 -31.34 29.58 -16.04
C SER A 307 -31.17 31.09 -15.95
N GLN A 308 -29.97 31.55 -15.58
CA GLN A 308 -29.55 32.95 -15.54
C GLN A 308 -28.13 33.09 -16.11
N PRO A 309 -27.76 34.24 -16.68
CA PRO A 309 -26.38 34.48 -17.10
C PRO A 309 -25.39 34.26 -15.95
N VAL A 310 -24.35 33.46 -16.19
CA VAL A 310 -23.33 33.13 -15.18
C VAL A 310 -22.00 33.75 -15.58
N TYR A 311 -21.48 34.63 -14.73
CA TYR A 311 -20.12 35.14 -14.87
C TYR A 311 -19.11 34.04 -14.51
N THR A 312 -18.19 33.78 -15.42
CA THR A 312 -17.14 32.77 -15.27
C THR A 312 -15.87 33.29 -15.92
N SER A 313 -14.73 33.03 -15.30
CA SER A 313 -13.42 33.42 -15.85
C SER A 313 -12.96 32.52 -17.00
N GLY A 314 -13.57 31.34 -17.14
CA GLY A 314 -13.34 30.43 -18.25
C GLY A 314 -14.03 29.08 -18.04
N TYR A 315 -13.81 28.17 -18.99
CA TYR A 315 -14.32 26.81 -18.95
C TYR A 315 -13.22 25.80 -19.28
N LEU A 316 -13.35 24.56 -18.81
CA LEU A 316 -12.39 23.50 -19.06
C LEU A 316 -13.12 22.19 -19.33
N PHE A 317 -12.79 21.54 -20.44
CA PHE A 317 -13.27 20.20 -20.77
C PHE A 317 -12.08 19.23 -20.69
N ARG A 318 -12.18 18.15 -19.90
CA ARG A 318 -11.08 17.18 -19.72
C ARG A 318 -11.40 15.82 -20.32
N SER A 319 -10.99 15.60 -21.56
CA SER A 319 -11.11 14.29 -22.21
C SER A 319 -9.96 13.33 -21.90
N GLY A 320 -10.27 12.03 -21.85
CA GLY A 320 -9.32 10.94 -21.62
C GLY A 320 -9.00 10.71 -20.13
N ASN A 321 -8.63 9.49 -19.79
CA ASN A 321 -8.12 9.12 -18.48
C ASN A 321 -7.03 8.03 -18.61
N ILE A 322 -6.43 7.61 -17.50
CA ILE A 322 -5.32 6.63 -17.52
C ILE A 322 -5.72 5.26 -18.10
N GLU A 323 -7.00 4.87 -17.98
CA GLU A 323 -7.54 3.62 -18.52
C GLU A 323 -7.90 3.75 -20.01
N THR A 324 -8.28 4.95 -20.45
CA THR A 324 -8.70 5.26 -21.82
C THR A 324 -7.96 6.50 -22.37
N ASN A 325 -6.62 6.42 -22.44
CA ASN A 325 -5.77 7.54 -22.87
C ASN A 325 -6.01 7.99 -24.32
N GLY A 326 -6.68 7.17 -25.13
CA GLY A 326 -7.04 7.46 -26.52
C GLY A 326 -8.35 8.24 -26.68
N ASP A 327 -9.18 8.29 -25.64
CA ASP A 327 -10.52 8.90 -25.67
C ASP A 327 -10.43 10.41 -25.44
N LYS A 328 -9.76 11.09 -26.37
CA LYS A 328 -9.53 12.54 -26.34
C LYS A 328 -10.42 13.27 -27.33
N PHE A 329 -10.72 14.54 -27.04
CA PHE A 329 -11.35 15.42 -28.00
C PHE A 329 -10.35 15.80 -29.09
N PHE A 330 -10.79 15.64 -30.34
CA PHE A 330 -10.05 16.09 -31.52
C PHE A 330 -11.01 16.93 -32.37
N ASN A 331 -10.55 18.08 -32.85
CA ASN A 331 -11.30 18.96 -33.77
C ASN A 331 -12.72 19.36 -33.29
N THR A 332 -12.91 19.48 -31.98
CA THR A 332 -14.20 19.90 -31.37
C THR A 332 -14.31 21.41 -31.30
N THR A 333 -15.53 21.94 -31.35
CA THR A 333 -15.79 23.38 -31.20
C THR A 333 -16.63 23.65 -29.95
N VAL A 334 -16.40 24.80 -29.34
CA VAL A 334 -17.25 25.31 -28.25
C VAL A 334 -17.95 26.56 -28.77
N GLU A 335 -19.26 26.54 -28.70
CA GLU A 335 -20.12 27.69 -28.99
C GLU A 335 -20.66 28.23 -27.67
N VAL A 336 -20.59 29.55 -27.53
CA VAL A 336 -21.04 30.28 -26.36
C VAL A 336 -22.07 31.29 -26.82
N LEU A 337 -23.24 31.30 -26.19
CA LEU A 337 -24.26 32.32 -26.41
C LEU A 337 -23.98 33.49 -25.45
N PRO A 338 -23.52 34.68 -25.87
CA PRO A 338 -23.21 35.79 -24.97
C PRO A 338 -24.50 36.42 -24.39
N SER A 339 -24.39 37.05 -23.21
CA SER A 339 -25.51 37.74 -22.56
C SER A 339 -25.85 39.08 -23.25
N SER A 340 -24.91 39.63 -24.01
CA SER A 340 -25.04 40.86 -24.80
C SER A 340 -25.03 40.53 -26.31
N VAL A 341 -26.09 40.95 -27.00
CA VAL A 341 -26.32 40.64 -28.42
C VAL A 341 -25.31 41.37 -29.30
N SER A 342 -24.32 40.67 -29.86
CA SER A 342 -23.93 40.75 -31.28
C SER A 342 -22.73 39.83 -31.61
N ASN A 343 -22.91 38.98 -32.63
CA ASN A 343 -21.94 38.10 -33.30
C ASN A 343 -21.47 36.85 -32.55
N VAL A 344 -22.01 35.70 -32.98
CA VAL A 344 -21.51 34.35 -32.66
C VAL A 344 -20.17 34.17 -33.38
N ALA A 345 -19.06 34.20 -32.63
CA ALA A 345 -17.76 33.79 -33.15
C ALA A 345 -17.47 32.35 -32.68
N PRO A 346 -17.14 31.41 -33.60
CA PRO A 346 -16.63 30.10 -33.22
C PRO A 346 -15.28 30.27 -32.50
N VAL A 347 -15.15 29.76 -31.27
CA VAL A 347 -13.87 29.73 -30.56
C VAL A 347 -13.18 28.40 -30.83
N PRO A 348 -12.01 28.36 -31.50
CA PRO A 348 -11.26 27.13 -31.70
C PRO A 348 -10.70 26.62 -30.36
N VAL A 349 -10.74 25.31 -30.15
CA VAL A 349 -10.12 24.67 -28.98
C VAL A 349 -8.60 24.65 -29.19
N CYS A 350 -7.88 25.52 -28.48
CA CYS A 350 -6.43 25.47 -28.41
C CYS A 350 -5.97 24.38 -27.42
N GLU A 351 -5.58 23.21 -27.94
CA GLU A 351 -4.74 22.16 -27.31
C GLU A 351 -5.08 21.71 -25.86
N PRO A 352 -4.47 20.64 -25.30
CA PRO A 352 -4.96 20.01 -24.06
C PRO A 352 -4.93 20.85 -22.77
N PHE A 353 -4.55 22.13 -22.85
CA PHE A 353 -4.49 23.08 -21.73
C PHE A 353 -4.70 24.53 -22.24
N GLY A 354 -5.92 24.90 -22.59
CA GLY A 354 -6.27 26.27 -22.99
C GLY A 354 -7.19 26.96 -21.99
N THR A 355 -6.66 27.87 -21.17
CA THR A 355 -7.44 28.89 -20.45
C THR A 355 -7.58 30.11 -21.37
N GLY A 356 -8.80 30.50 -21.72
CA GLY A 356 -9.07 31.74 -22.45
C GLY A 356 -10.12 32.57 -21.71
N PRO A 357 -9.91 33.88 -21.47
CA PRO A 357 -10.91 34.75 -20.87
C PRO A 357 -11.99 35.09 -21.90
N GLY A 358 -13.26 34.94 -21.54
CA GLY A 358 -14.38 35.35 -22.37
C GLY A 358 -15.69 35.36 -21.57
N GLU A 359 -16.50 36.40 -21.74
CA GLU A 359 -17.84 36.48 -21.16
C GLU A 359 -18.72 35.36 -21.73
N LEU A 360 -18.94 34.33 -20.91
CA LEU A 360 -19.92 33.28 -21.18
C LEU A 360 -21.32 33.86 -20.95
N GLY A 361 -22.19 33.85 -21.95
CA GLY A 361 -23.60 34.12 -21.72
C GLY A 361 -24.41 32.83 -21.50
N SER A 362 -25.73 32.94 -21.69
CA SER A 362 -26.77 32.06 -21.13
C SER A 362 -26.71 30.58 -21.53
N ALA A 363 -25.94 30.18 -22.56
CA ALA A 363 -25.82 28.79 -22.95
C ALA A 363 -24.45 28.46 -23.56
N VAL A 364 -23.96 27.24 -23.31
CA VAL A 364 -22.71 26.70 -23.89
C VAL A 364 -23.04 25.41 -24.61
N LYS A 365 -22.74 25.36 -25.91
CA LYS A 365 -22.91 24.17 -26.76
C LYS A 365 -21.54 23.67 -27.22
N PHE A 366 -21.21 22.46 -26.85
CA PHE A 366 -20.01 21.76 -27.30
C PHE A 366 -20.37 20.86 -28.48
N MET A 367 -19.77 21.07 -29.65
CA MET A 367 -20.05 20.26 -30.85
C MET A 367 -18.87 19.33 -31.19
N VAL A 368 -19.21 18.08 -31.49
CA VAL A 368 -18.26 17.00 -31.78
C VAL A 368 -18.17 16.80 -33.29
N ASN A 369 -16.99 17.00 -33.89
CA ASN A 369 -16.82 16.89 -35.35
C ASN A 369 -16.28 15.52 -35.82
N SER A 370 -15.48 14.79 -35.04
CA SER A 370 -15.25 13.34 -35.22
C SER A 370 -14.49 12.70 -34.04
N VAL A 371 -14.85 11.46 -33.65
CA VAL A 371 -13.98 10.55 -32.89
C VAL A 371 -14.35 9.10 -33.23
N SER A 372 -13.36 8.21 -33.36
CA SER A 372 -13.56 6.79 -33.73
C SER A 372 -14.08 5.89 -32.59
N ARG A 373 -14.27 6.45 -31.39
CA ARG A 373 -14.97 5.98 -30.16
C ARG A 373 -14.59 6.99 -29.07
N GLY A 374 -15.50 7.38 -28.18
CA GLY A 374 -15.16 8.42 -27.19
C GLY A 374 -16.04 8.46 -25.95
N LEU A 375 -15.40 8.22 -24.79
CA LEU A 375 -15.77 8.75 -23.48
C LEU A 375 -15.56 10.27 -23.38
N PHE A 376 -16.34 10.94 -22.51
CA PHE A 376 -16.32 12.39 -22.29
C PHE A 376 -16.19 12.76 -20.79
N PRO A 377 -15.00 12.90 -20.19
CA PRO A 377 -14.93 13.41 -18.81
C PRO A 377 -14.95 14.95 -18.64
N ASN A 378 -15.46 15.34 -17.46
CA ASN A 378 -15.35 16.59 -16.67
C ASN A 378 -15.37 17.95 -17.38
N ILE A 379 -16.35 18.77 -17.00
CA ILE A 379 -16.60 20.10 -17.54
C ILE A 379 -16.54 21.04 -16.35
N TYR A 380 -15.53 21.90 -16.31
CA TYR A 380 -15.37 22.93 -15.29
C TYR A 380 -15.84 24.25 -15.89
N THR A 381 -16.47 25.03 -15.04
CA THR A 381 -16.46 26.49 -15.15
C THR A 381 -15.52 26.99 -14.05
N LEU A 382 -14.51 27.78 -14.42
CA LEU A 382 -13.67 28.47 -13.45
C LEU A 382 -14.46 29.71 -12.99
N PRO A 383 -14.53 30.00 -11.67
CA PRO A 383 -15.13 31.24 -11.19
C PRO A 383 -14.42 32.45 -11.77
#